data_AF-A0A7J3KYB9-F1
#
_entry.id   AF-A0A7J3KYB9-F1
#
_cell.length_a   1.000
_cell.length_b   1.000
_cell.length_c   1.000
_cell.angle_alpha   90.00
_cell.angle_beta   90.00
_cell.angle_gamma   90.00
#
_symmetry.space_group_name_H-M   'P 1'
#
loop_
_entity.id
_entity.type
_entity.pdbx_description
1 polymer ?
#
loop_
_entity_poly.entity_id
_entity_poly.type
_entity_poly.pdbx_seq_one_letter_code
_entity_poly.pdbx_strand_id
1 'polypeptide(L)'
;MRRRVWFKVLSNLERGLVDLVIRFVDRPRSTKLIEVLARIIVKVKMAMMSPVKRLMEHVGRPLARKISAIALRWGNKSAAEWAEDPGFIKYLTIININNIPGFRLSEVYRRANL
;
A
#
# COMPACT_ATOMS: atom_id res chain seq x y z
N MET A 1 7.75 -3.64 19.72
CA MET A 1 6.56 -4.36 19.23
C MET A 1 5.34 -4.12 20.16
N ARG A 2 4.93 -2.86 20.40
CA ARG A 2 4.02 -2.49 21.54
C ARG A 2 2.59 -2.10 21.15
N ARG A 3 1.89 -2.88 20.33
CA ARG A 3 0.46 -2.64 20.01
C ARG A 3 -0.44 -3.89 20.02
N ARG A 4 0.00 -5.00 20.63
CA ARG A 4 -0.69 -6.31 20.62
C ARG A 4 -1.13 -6.77 19.21
N VAL A 5 -0.57 -6.20 18.13
CA VAL A 5 -0.93 -6.48 16.72
C VAL A 5 -0.74 -7.96 16.43
N TRP A 6 0.34 -8.54 16.97
CA TRP A 6 0.63 -9.97 16.94
C TRP A 6 -0.56 -10.83 17.39
N PHE A 7 -1.16 -10.49 18.52
CA PHE A 7 -2.29 -11.23 19.10
C PHE A 7 -3.65 -10.87 18.50
N LYS A 8 -3.79 -9.66 17.95
CA LYS A 8 -5.04 -9.18 17.35
C LYS A 8 -5.26 -9.71 15.93
N VAL A 9 -4.18 -9.89 15.17
CA VAL A 9 -4.24 -10.11 13.72
C VAL A 9 -3.91 -11.55 13.35
N LEU A 10 -3.08 -12.23 14.14
CA LEU A 10 -2.68 -13.61 13.88
C LEU A 10 -3.53 -14.61 14.65
N SER A 11 -3.96 -15.66 13.97
CA SER A 11 -4.63 -16.81 14.58
C SER A 11 -3.69 -17.56 15.52
N ASN A 12 -4.24 -18.41 16.39
CA ASN A 12 -3.43 -19.27 17.26
C ASN A 12 -2.48 -20.16 16.44
N LEU A 13 -2.93 -20.67 15.28
CA LEU A 13 -2.12 -21.50 14.38
C LEU A 13 -1.00 -20.69 13.72
N GLU A 14 -1.29 -19.50 13.19
CA GLU A 14 -0.27 -18.63 12.57
C GLU A 14 0.83 -18.27 13.57
N ARG A 15 0.45 -17.95 14.82
CA ARG A 15 1.41 -17.65 15.89
C ARG A 15 2.24 -18.87 16.26
N GLY A 16 1.59 -20.01 16.51
CA GLY A 16 2.28 -21.25 16.85
C GLY A 16 3.26 -21.69 15.76
N LEU A 17 2.90 -21.53 14.49
CA LEU A 17 3.79 -21.83 13.38
C LEU A 17 5.02 -20.91 13.37
N VAL A 18 4.83 -19.59 13.51
CA VAL A 18 5.98 -18.67 13.52
C VAL A 18 6.86 -18.91 14.75
N ASP A 19 6.28 -19.13 15.93
CA ASP A 19 7.03 -19.41 17.15
C ASP A 19 7.85 -20.70 17.02
N LEU A 20 7.28 -21.74 16.39
CA LEU A 20 7.98 -23.00 16.10
C LEU A 20 9.15 -22.77 15.12
N VAL A 21 8.91 -22.03 14.05
CA VAL A 21 9.94 -21.72 13.05
C VAL A 21 11.06 -20.90 13.68
N ILE A 22 10.75 -19.85 14.43
CA ILE A 22 11.76 -19.02 15.12
C ILE A 22 12.59 -19.85 16.10
N ARG A 23 11.95 -20.80 16.80
CA ARG A 23 12.63 -21.59 17.83
C ARG A 23 13.49 -22.73 17.26
N PHE A 24 13.07 -23.36 16.17
CA PHE A 24 13.66 -24.62 15.72
C PHE A 24 14.22 -24.60 14.30
N VAL A 25 13.98 -23.54 13.53
CA VAL A 25 14.33 -23.49 12.10
C VAL A 25 15.19 -22.26 11.84
N ASP A 26 16.50 -22.45 11.75
CA ASP A 26 17.45 -21.38 11.39
C ASP A 26 17.16 -20.83 9.98
N ARG A 27 17.00 -21.71 8.98
CA ARG A 27 16.59 -21.33 7.63
C ARG A 27 15.57 -22.32 7.06
N PRO A 28 14.31 -21.90 6.82
CA PRO A 28 13.32 -22.80 6.23
C PRO A 28 13.73 -23.14 4.79
N ARG A 29 13.90 -24.43 4.49
CA ARG A 29 14.23 -24.93 3.13
C ARG A 29 12.99 -25.27 2.29
N SER A 30 11.86 -25.49 2.95
CA SER A 30 10.60 -25.83 2.28
C SER A 30 9.96 -24.58 1.69
N THR A 31 9.73 -24.60 0.38
CA THR A 31 9.07 -23.49 -0.36
C THR A 31 7.67 -23.20 0.17
N LYS A 32 6.89 -24.25 0.45
CA LYS A 32 5.55 -24.11 1.05
C LYS A 32 5.61 -23.40 2.40
N LEU A 33 6.59 -23.75 3.24
CA LEU A 33 6.75 -23.12 4.55
C LEU A 33 7.13 -21.65 4.41
N ILE A 34 8.08 -21.33 3.51
CA ILE A 34 8.46 -19.94 3.21
C ILE A 34 7.26 -19.13 2.74
N GLU A 35 6.44 -19.68 1.85
CA GLU A 35 5.26 -19.00 1.31
C GLU A 35 4.22 -18.69 2.40
N VAL A 36 3.98 -19.63 3.31
CA VAL A 36 3.08 -19.42 4.45
C VAL A 36 3.63 -18.34 5.39
N LEU A 37 4.93 -18.38 5.71
CA LEU A 37 5.58 -17.36 6.53
C LEU A 37 5.53 -15.98 5.87
N ALA A 38 5.76 -15.89 4.57
CA ALA A 38 5.67 -14.65 3.81
C ALA A 38 4.26 -14.04 3.89
N ARG A 39 3.21 -14.87 3.75
CA ARG A 39 1.82 -14.43 3.93
C ARG A 39 1.56 -13.87 5.33
N ILE A 40 2.07 -14.53 6.38
CA ILE A 40 1.95 -14.05 7.76
C ILE A 40 2.67 -12.70 7.93
N ILE A 41 3.89 -12.55 7.39
CA ILE A 41 4.65 -11.30 7.46
C ILE A 41 3.90 -10.16 6.76
N VAL A 42 3.33 -10.40 5.58
CA VAL A 42 2.50 -9.41 4.88
C VAL A 42 1.31 -8.99 5.74
N LYS A 43 0.62 -9.94 6.37
CA LYS A 43 -0.52 -9.68 7.25
C LYS A 43 -0.15 -8.77 8.43
N VAL A 44 0.98 -9.05 9.09
CA VAL A 44 1.50 -8.22 10.20
C VAL A 44 1.88 -6.83 9.69
N LYS A 45 2.62 -6.74 8.58
CA LYS A 45 3.02 -5.46 7.97
C LYS A 45 1.81 -4.58 7.65
N MET A 46 0.76 -5.17 7.07
CA MET A 46 -0.47 -4.46 6.74
C MET A 46 -1.21 -3.95 7.97
N ALA A 47 -1.26 -4.73 9.05
CA ALA A 47 -1.90 -4.29 10.28
C ALA A 47 -1.11 -3.22 11.06
N MET A 48 0.20 -3.12 10.81
CA MET A 48 1.04 -2.05 11.36
C MET A 48 0.98 -0.76 10.54
N MET A 49 0.52 -0.81 9.29
CA MET A 49 0.36 0.38 8.47
C MET A 49 -0.81 1.25 8.97
N SER A 50 -0.60 2.58 8.96
CA SER A 50 -1.73 3.49 9.17
C SER A 50 -2.74 3.33 8.01
N PRO A 51 -4.04 3.55 8.25
CA PRO A 51 -5.05 3.51 7.20
C PRO A 51 -4.69 4.40 5.99
N VAL A 52 -4.12 5.58 6.28
CA VAL A 52 -3.61 6.50 5.27
C VAL A 52 -2.48 5.89 4.45
N LYS A 53 -1.49 5.24 5.08
CA LYS A 53 -0.38 4.60 4.35
C LYS A 53 -0.86 3.47 3.44
N ARG A 54 -1.86 2.70 3.87
CA ARG A 54 -2.50 1.68 3.03
C ARG A 54 -3.20 2.30 1.81
N LEU A 55 -3.91 3.40 2.02
CA LEU A 55 -4.59 4.12 0.94
C LEU A 55 -3.60 4.83 0.01
N MET A 56 -2.44 5.27 0.50
CA MET A 56 -1.35 5.80 -0.33
C MET A 56 -0.86 4.75 -1.33
N GLU A 57 -0.75 3.49 -0.92
CA GLU A 57 -0.32 2.40 -1.81
C GLU A 57 -1.41 2.03 -2.83
N HIS A 58 -2.66 1.89 -2.40
CA HIS A 58 -3.74 1.38 -3.25
C HIS A 58 -4.47 2.45 -4.08
N VAL A 59 -4.48 3.70 -3.62
CA VAL A 59 -5.20 4.82 -4.25
C VAL A 59 -4.23 5.91 -4.68
N GLY A 60 -3.39 6.38 -3.76
CA GLY A 60 -2.46 7.49 -3.99
C GLY A 60 -1.46 7.25 -5.12
N ARG A 61 -0.71 6.13 -5.07
CA ARG A 61 0.32 5.77 -6.05
C ARG A 61 -0.25 5.61 -7.47
N PRO A 62 -1.33 4.82 -7.70
CA PRO A 62 -1.95 4.74 -9.01
C PRO A 62 -2.40 6.11 -9.54
N LEU A 63 -2.92 6.97 -8.66
CA LEU A 63 -3.40 8.29 -9.04
C LEU A 63 -2.24 9.25 -9.38
N ALA A 64 -1.19 9.27 -8.57
CA ALA A 64 0.02 10.05 -8.81
C ALA A 64 0.66 9.70 -10.16
N ARG A 65 0.75 8.40 -10.48
CA ARG A 65 1.24 7.91 -11.79
C ARG A 65 0.42 8.41 -12.96
N LYS A 66 -0.91 8.39 -12.85
CA LYS A 66 -1.80 8.89 -13.92
C LYS A 66 -1.63 10.39 -14.14
N ILE A 67 -1.63 11.18 -13.06
CA ILE A 67 -1.49 12.64 -13.15
C ILE A 67 -0.11 13.02 -13.68
N SER A 68 0.95 12.36 -13.18
CA SER A 68 2.32 12.48 -13.69
C SER A 68 2.38 12.23 -15.21
N ALA A 69 1.79 11.12 -15.68
CA ALA A 69 1.76 10.79 -17.10
C ALA A 69 1.02 11.83 -17.96
N ILE A 70 -0.10 12.38 -17.46
CA ILE A 70 -0.84 13.45 -18.16
C ILE A 70 0.03 14.71 -18.27
N ALA A 71 0.63 15.15 -17.17
CA ALA A 71 1.48 16.34 -17.15
C ALA A 71 2.73 16.19 -18.03
N LEU A 72 3.33 15.00 -18.07
CA LEU A 72 4.42 14.68 -18.99
C LEU A 72 4.00 14.83 -20.45
N ARG A 73 2.80 14.33 -20.82
CA ARG A 73 2.25 14.48 -22.18
C ARG A 73 1.97 15.94 -22.56
N TRP A 74 1.76 16.81 -21.57
CA TRP A 74 1.63 18.25 -21.76
C TRP A 74 2.96 19.00 -21.79
N GLY A 75 4.10 18.29 -21.72
CA GLY A 75 5.44 18.87 -21.83
C GLY A 75 6.10 19.22 -20.49
N ASN A 76 5.44 18.97 -19.35
CA ASN A 76 6.05 19.17 -18.04
C ASN A 76 6.97 18.01 -17.68
N LYS A 77 8.26 18.13 -18.01
CA LYS A 77 9.27 17.09 -17.76
C LYS A 77 9.48 16.79 -16.27
N SER A 78 9.33 17.78 -15.40
CA SER A 78 9.47 17.61 -13.95
C SER A 78 8.38 16.72 -13.35
N ALA A 79 7.27 16.51 -14.08
CA ALA A 79 6.20 15.64 -13.62
C ALA A 79 6.60 14.16 -13.54
N ALA A 80 7.72 13.74 -14.14
CA ALA A 80 8.21 12.37 -14.03
C ALA A 80 8.44 11.92 -12.57
N GLU A 81 8.90 12.84 -11.72
CA GLU A 81 9.22 12.56 -10.32
C GLU A 81 7.98 12.45 -9.43
N TRP A 82 6.87 13.07 -9.85
CA TRP A 82 5.64 13.15 -9.04
C TRP A 82 5.05 11.78 -8.73
N ALA A 83 5.20 10.82 -9.65
CA ALA A 83 4.69 9.46 -9.50
C ALA A 83 5.28 8.72 -8.27
N GLU A 84 6.48 9.11 -7.85
CA GLU A 84 7.19 8.49 -6.72
C GLU A 84 7.37 9.46 -5.54
N ASP A 85 6.92 10.72 -5.66
CA ASP A 85 6.96 11.70 -4.57
C ASP A 85 5.98 11.34 -3.44
N PRO A 86 6.46 11.03 -2.22
CA PRO A 86 5.60 10.62 -1.12
C PRO A 86 4.62 11.70 -0.67
N GLY A 87 5.00 12.98 -0.79
CA GLY A 87 4.16 14.13 -0.43
C GLY A 87 2.94 14.22 -1.34
N PHE A 88 3.17 14.14 -2.65
CA PHE A 88 2.16 14.18 -3.69
C PHE A 88 1.22 12.98 -3.62
N ILE A 89 1.77 11.77 -3.45
CA ILE A 89 0.98 10.55 -3.24
C ILE A 89 0.05 10.73 -2.02
N LYS A 90 0.58 11.23 -0.90
CA LYS A 90 -0.21 11.46 0.32
C LYS A 90 -1.29 12.52 0.12
N TYR A 91 -0.94 13.63 -0.51
CA TYR A 91 -1.87 14.72 -0.82
C TYR A 91 -3.06 14.23 -1.64
N LEU A 92 -2.80 13.54 -2.76
CA LEU A 92 -3.82 12.96 -3.62
C LEU A 92 -4.68 11.92 -2.89
N THR A 93 -4.07 11.10 -2.03
CA THR A 93 -4.77 10.12 -1.20
C THR A 93 -5.80 10.80 -0.28
N ILE A 94 -5.37 11.84 0.45
CA ILE A 94 -6.24 12.56 1.40
C ILE A 94 -7.38 13.25 0.68
N ILE A 95 -7.08 13.92 -0.44
CA ILE A 95 -8.11 14.59 -1.25
C ILE A 95 -9.16 13.61 -1.76
N ASN A 96 -8.72 12.46 -2.25
CA ASN A 96 -9.63 11.44 -2.76
C ASN A 96 -10.55 10.89 -1.66
N ILE A 97 -10.00 10.60 -0.46
CA ILE A 97 -10.77 10.12 0.70
C ILE A 97 -11.78 11.16 1.17
N ASN A 98 -11.40 12.45 1.16
CA ASN A 98 -12.27 13.54 1.59
C ASN A 98 -13.32 13.93 0.53
N ASN A 99 -13.34 13.26 -0.63
CA ASN A 99 -14.29 13.50 -1.73
C ASN A 99 -14.45 14.98 -2.10
N ILE A 100 -13.34 15.73 -2.08
CA ILE A 100 -13.35 17.19 -2.27
C ILE A 100 -13.88 17.50 -3.69
N PRO A 101 -15.02 18.22 -3.83
CA PRO A 101 -15.56 18.61 -5.13
C PRO A 101 -14.51 19.41 -5.92
N GLY A 102 -14.22 19.00 -7.15
CA GLY A 102 -13.11 19.54 -7.98
C GLY A 102 -11.94 18.55 -8.18
N PHE A 103 -11.75 17.60 -7.26
CA PHE A 103 -10.78 16.51 -7.38
C PHE A 103 -11.44 15.13 -7.47
N ARG A 104 -12.75 15.08 -7.77
CA ARG A 104 -13.45 13.84 -8.11
C ARG A 104 -13.00 13.37 -9.49
N LEU A 105 -11.97 12.53 -9.46
CA LEU A 105 -11.36 11.95 -10.66
C LEU A 105 -12.28 10.90 -11.33
N SER A 106 -13.49 10.67 -10.83
CA SER A 106 -14.53 9.92 -11.56
C SER A 106 -15.31 10.81 -12.54
N GLU A 107 -15.50 12.11 -12.23
CA GLU A 107 -16.28 13.04 -13.05
C GLU A 107 -15.44 13.76 -14.11
N VAL A 108 -14.22 14.18 -13.75
CA VAL A 108 -13.31 14.88 -14.68
C VAL A 108 -12.92 13.98 -15.87
N TYR A 109 -12.88 12.66 -15.67
CA TYR A 109 -12.46 11.70 -16.69
C TYR A 109 -13.57 11.28 -17.67
N ARG A 110 -14.85 11.48 -17.33
CA ARG A 110 -15.95 11.22 -18.28
C ARG A 110 -15.97 12.27 -19.41
N ARG A 111 -15.44 13.47 -19.16
CA ARG A 111 -15.41 14.58 -20.14
C ARG A 111 -14.18 14.60 -21.03
N ALA A 112 -13.10 13.88 -20.69
CA ALA A 112 -11.86 13.89 -21.46
C ALA A 112 -11.75 12.75 -22.50
N ASN A 113 -12.74 11.85 -22.57
CA ASN A 113 -12.85 10.74 -23.52
C ASN A 113 -14.13 10.84 -24.40
N LEU A 114 -14.69 12.06 -24.53
CA LEU A 114 -15.72 12.43 -25.51
C LEU A 114 -15.18 13.55 -26.39
#